data_AF-A8H5D7-F1
#
_entry.id   AF-A8H5D7-F1
#
_cell.length_a   1.000
_cell.length_b   1.000
_cell.length_c   1.000
_cell.angle_alpha   90.00
_cell.angle_beta   90.00
_cell.angle_gamma   90.00
#
_symmetry.space_group_name_H-M   'P 1'
#
loop_
_entity.id
_entity.type
_entity.pdbx_description
1 polymer ?
#
loop_
_entity_poly.entity_id
_entity_poly.type
_entity_poly.pdbx_seq_one_letter_code
_entity_poly.pdbx_strand_id
1 'polypeptide(L)'
;MRQINIDWLRLFRYSLLFIFFSMLMTVFMLIWLSNSLEEAWQKGLMLTFSEFEMTVELTLTLLIYISFPVLLFRFLYYFSKMLYRGRNPGVAIISYKTLFNPLNFLLFPSLLNPQGLTYRRRCLMALILLSAIYLTILLIT
;
A
#
# COMPACT_ATOMS: atom_id res chain seq x y z
N MET A 1 -4.13 23.87 3.10
CA MET A 1 -4.40 22.52 2.56
C MET A 1 -4.32 22.63 1.04
N ARG A 2 -3.53 21.81 0.34
CA ARG A 2 -3.56 21.79 -1.14
C ARG A 2 -4.87 21.10 -1.54
N GLN A 3 -5.69 21.77 -2.35
CA GLN A 3 -6.82 21.13 -3.02
C GLN A 3 -6.26 20.02 -3.91
N ILE A 4 -6.42 18.76 -3.51
CA ILE A 4 -6.15 17.63 -4.38
C ILE A 4 -7.35 17.55 -5.31
N ASN A 5 -7.22 18.11 -6.50
CA ASN A 5 -8.25 18.00 -7.53
C ASN A 5 -8.06 16.62 -8.19
N ILE A 6 -8.95 15.67 -7.87
CA ILE A 6 -8.92 14.33 -8.45
C ILE A 6 -9.53 14.44 -9.84
N ASP A 7 -8.69 14.33 -10.86
CA ASP A 7 -9.12 14.28 -12.25
C ASP A 7 -9.65 12.88 -12.56
N TRP A 8 -10.94 12.68 -12.33
CA TRP A 8 -11.64 11.40 -12.48
C TRP A 8 -11.49 10.81 -13.88
N LEU A 9 -11.50 11.64 -14.92
CA LEU A 9 -11.41 11.20 -16.30
C LEU A 9 -10.01 10.67 -16.63
N ARG A 10 -8.99 11.33 -16.09
CA ARG A 10 -7.61 10.86 -16.18
C ARG A 10 -7.42 9.55 -15.41
N LEU A 11 -7.99 9.45 -14.21
CA LEU A 11 -7.92 8.23 -13.40
C LEU A 11 -8.58 7.05 -14.11
N PHE A 12 -9.77 7.25 -14.67
CA PHE A 12 -10.48 6.24 -15.46
C PHE A 12 -9.67 5.74 -16.66
N ARG A 13 -9.04 6.66 -17.43
CA ARG A 13 -8.19 6.28 -18.58
C ARG A 13 -7.01 5.42 -18.15
N TYR A 14 -6.33 5.77 -17.06
CA TYR A 14 -5.22 4.97 -16.55
C TYR A 14 -5.66 3.61 -16.02
N SER A 15 -6.82 3.54 -15.36
CA SER A 15 -7.41 2.26 -14.95
C SER A 15 -7.75 1.37 -16.14
N LEU A 16 -8.30 1.93 -17.22
CA LEU A 16 -8.65 1.18 -18.42
C LEU A 16 -7.40 0.66 -19.15
N LEU A 17 -6.36 1.51 -19.29
CA LEU A 17 -5.06 1.09 -19.82
C LEU A 17 -4.44 -0.01 -18.97
N PHE A 18 -4.55 0.07 -17.64
CA PHE A 18 -4.06 -0.96 -16.74
C PHE A 18 -4.80 -2.29 -16.92
N ILE A 19 -6.12 -2.27 -17.03
CA ILE A 19 -6.94 -3.47 -17.29
C ILE A 19 -6.54 -4.11 -18.62
N PHE A 20 -6.41 -3.30 -19.68
CA PHE A 20 -6.03 -3.78 -21.00
C PHE A 20 -4.62 -4.40 -20.99
N PHE A 21 -3.66 -3.73 -20.35
CA PHE A 21 -2.32 -4.25 -20.16
C PHE A 21 -2.33 -5.56 -19.35
N SER A 22 -3.12 -5.62 -18.28
CA SER A 22 -3.25 -6.84 -17.47
C SER A 22 -3.78 -8.00 -18.29
N MET A 23 -4.81 -7.79 -19.11
CA MET A 23 -5.35 -8.83 -20.00
C MET A 23 -4.29 -9.32 -20.98
N LEU A 24 -3.55 -8.41 -21.62
CA LEU A 24 -2.46 -8.78 -22.54
C LEU A 24 -1.38 -9.60 -21.84
N MET A 25 -0.98 -9.20 -20.64
CA MET A 25 0.01 -9.94 -19.85
C MET A 25 -0.50 -11.32 -19.45
N THR A 26 -1.77 -11.46 -19.07
CA THR A 26 -2.38 -12.76 -18.76
C THR A 26 -2.38 -13.68 -19.99
N VAL A 27 -2.78 -13.17 -21.16
CA VAL A 27 -2.74 -13.93 -22.43
C VAL A 27 -1.30 -14.35 -22.76
N PHE A 28 -0.34 -13.43 -22.63
CA PHE A 28 1.07 -13.72 -22.86
C PHE A 28 1.60 -14.80 -21.92
N MET A 29 1.28 -14.73 -20.63
CA MET A 29 1.68 -15.73 -19.64
C MET A 29 1.07 -17.10 -19.93
N LEU A 30 -0.20 -17.16 -20.33
CA LEU A 30 -0.86 -18.43 -20.71
C LEU A 30 -0.18 -19.08 -21.92
N ILE A 31 0.19 -18.29 -22.93
CA ILE A 31 0.92 -18.78 -24.11
C ILE A 31 2.32 -19.25 -23.70
N TRP A 32 3.02 -18.47 -22.87
CA TRP A 32 4.39 -18.78 -22.44
C TRP A 32 4.49 -20.04 -21.56
N LEU A 33 3.49 -20.26 -20.69
CA LEU A 33 3.45 -21.39 -19.75
C LEU A 33 2.90 -22.69 -20.38
N SER A 34 2.44 -22.64 -21.63
CA SER A 34 1.85 -23.78 -22.34
C SER A 34 2.79 -24.30 -23.42
N ASN A 35 2.87 -25.62 -23.57
CA ASN A 35 3.73 -26.22 -24.59
C ASN A 35 3.10 -26.18 -25.99
N SER A 36 1.79 -25.90 -26.08
CA SER A 36 1.06 -25.75 -27.34
C SER A 36 -0.08 -24.74 -27.23
N LEU A 37 -0.51 -24.18 -28.37
CA LEU A 37 -1.64 -23.24 -28.47
C LEU A 37 -2.98 -23.89 -28.08
N GLU A 38 -3.15 -25.18 -28.36
CA GLU A 38 -4.37 -25.93 -28.05
C GLU A 38 -4.50 -26.16 -26.54
N GLU A 39 -3.38 -26.45 -25.86
CA GLU A 39 -3.29 -26.54 -24.41
C GLU A 39 -3.53 -25.18 -23.74
N ALA A 40 -3.01 -24.08 -24.30
CA ALA A 40 -3.26 -22.72 -23.80
C ALA A 40 -4.75 -22.33 -23.91
N TRP A 41 -5.40 -22.70 -25.02
CA TRP A 41 -6.83 -22.49 -25.23
C TRP A 41 -7.68 -23.30 -24.26
N GLN A 42 -7.33 -24.57 -24.04
CA GLN A 42 -8.00 -25.41 -23.05
C GLN A 42 -7.78 -24.91 -21.62
N LYS A 43 -6.57 -24.50 -21.23
CA LYS A 43 -6.29 -23.90 -19.91
C LYS A 43 -7.01 -22.57 -19.71
N GLY A 44 -7.12 -21.75 -20.76
CA GLY A 44 -7.88 -20.50 -20.72
C GLY A 44 -9.39 -20.70 -20.55
N LEU A 45 -9.95 -21.75 -21.17
CA LEU A 45 -11.37 -22.11 -21.05
C LEU A 45 -11.68 -22.90 -19.77
N MET A 46 -10.74 -23.70 -19.30
CA MET A 46 -10.84 -24.52 -18.07
C MET A 46 -10.13 -23.86 -16.89
N LEU A 47 -10.10 -22.53 -16.82
CA LEU A 47 -9.75 -21.80 -15.60
C LEU A 47 -10.69 -22.29 -14.50
N THR A 48 -10.21 -23.27 -13.75
CA THR A 48 -11.04 -23.95 -12.76
C THR A 48 -11.15 -22.99 -11.58
N PHE A 49 -12.29 -22.94 -10.89
CA PHE A 49 -12.45 -22.07 -9.71
C PHE A 49 -11.30 -22.23 -8.70
N SER A 50 -10.74 -23.44 -8.58
CA SER A 50 -9.56 -23.75 -7.77
C SER A 50 -8.24 -23.09 -8.26
N GLU A 51 -8.02 -23.00 -9.56
CA GLU A 51 -6.83 -22.34 -10.12
C GLU A 51 -6.92 -20.82 -10.00
N PHE A 52 -8.14 -20.29 -10.12
CA PHE A 52 -8.41 -18.89 -9.88
C PHE A 52 -8.17 -18.52 -8.41
N GLU A 53 -8.68 -19.32 -7.47
CA GLU A 53 -8.46 -19.15 -6.04
C GLU A 53 -6.97 -19.18 -5.68
N MET A 54 -6.23 -20.18 -6.17
CA MET A 54 -4.77 -20.25 -6.00
C MET A 54 -4.04 -19.02 -6.57
N THR A 55 -4.46 -18.53 -7.74
CA THR A 55 -3.86 -17.34 -8.37
C THR A 55 -4.12 -16.08 -7.54
N VAL A 56 -5.33 -15.95 -6.97
CA VAL A 56 -5.70 -14.85 -6.09
C VAL A 56 -4.87 -14.89 -4.81
N GLU A 57 -4.75 -16.06 -4.17
CA GLU A 57 -3.91 -16.24 -2.97
C GLU A 57 -2.44 -15.87 -3.23
N LEU A 58 -1.88 -16.33 -4.35
CA LEU A 58 -0.48 -16.09 -4.70
C LEU A 58 -0.24 -14.60 -5.01
N THR A 59 -1.18 -13.96 -5.70
CA THR A 59 -1.14 -12.52 -6.00
C THR A 59 -1.24 -11.69 -4.71
N LEU A 60 -2.15 -12.04 -3.80
CA LEU A 60 -2.28 -11.38 -2.50
C LEU A 60 -1.04 -11.58 -1.64
N THR A 61 -0.46 -12.78 -1.64
CA THR A 61 0.80 -13.07 -0.95
C THR A 61 1.93 -12.20 -1.46
N LEU A 62 2.11 -12.10 -2.78
CA LEU A 62 3.10 -11.20 -3.40
C LEU A 62 2.84 -9.74 -3.05
N LEU A 63 1.58 -9.30 -3.08
CA LEU A 63 1.19 -7.95 -2.70
C LEU A 63 1.64 -7.63 -1.27
N ILE A 64 1.45 -8.55 -0.32
CA ILE A 64 1.90 -8.39 1.08
C ILE A 64 3.41 -8.30 1.14
N TYR A 65 4.10 -9.29 0.56
CA TYR A 65 5.55 -9.40 0.63
C TYR A 65 6.26 -8.16 0.10
N ILE A 66 5.67 -7.47 -0.88
CA ILE A 66 6.21 -6.23 -1.43
C ILE A 66 5.70 -5.01 -0.66
N SER A 67 4.39 -4.91 -0.43
CA SER A 67 3.79 -3.70 0.14
C SER A 67 4.14 -3.50 1.60
N PHE A 68 4.19 -4.58 2.39
CA PHE A 68 4.51 -4.52 3.81
C PHE A 68 5.89 -3.88 4.08
N PRO A 69 7.01 -4.38 3.55
CA PRO A 69 8.32 -3.78 3.81
C PRO A 69 8.41 -2.35 3.28
N VAL A 70 7.79 -2.05 2.13
CA VAL A 70 7.78 -0.70 1.55
C VAL A 70 7.04 0.28 2.46
N LEU A 71 5.85 -0.07 2.93
CA LEU A 71 5.04 0.77 3.81
C LEU A 71 5.66 0.90 5.20
N LEU A 72 6.22 -0.19 5.75
CA LEU A 72 6.93 -0.16 7.02
C LEU A 72 8.17 0.73 6.95
N PHE A 73 8.99 0.58 5.90
CA PHE A 73 10.15 1.45 5.68
C PHE A 73 9.73 2.91 5.55
N ARG A 74 8.68 3.20 4.77
CA ARG A 74 8.15 4.54 4.60
C ARG A 74 7.67 5.12 5.92
N PHE A 75 6.99 4.33 6.75
CA PHE A 75 6.58 4.72 8.09
C PHE A 75 7.79 5.07 8.95
N LEU A 76 8.76 4.15 9.08
CA LEU A 76 9.96 4.34 9.90
C LEU A 76 10.77 5.56 9.47
N TYR A 77 10.91 5.78 8.16
CA TYR A 77 11.62 6.92 7.61
C TYR A 77 10.98 8.26 8.02
N TYR A 78 9.67 8.41 7.83
CA TYR A 78 8.98 9.64 8.20
C TYR A 78 8.82 9.79 9.71
N PHE A 79 8.67 8.68 10.43
CA PHE A 79 8.57 8.69 11.88
C PHE A 79 9.89 9.17 12.49
N SER A 80 11.02 8.63 12.02
CA SER A 80 12.35 9.12 12.39
C SER A 80 12.50 10.62 12.11
N LYS A 81 12.15 11.10 10.91
CA LYS A 81 12.19 12.54 10.60
C LYS A 81 11.28 13.37 11.50
N MET A 82 10.11 12.86 11.87
CA MET A 82 9.20 13.52 12.80
C MET A 82 9.84 13.65 14.19
N LEU A 83 10.51 12.61 14.68
CA LEU A 83 11.21 12.64 15.96
C LEU A 83 12.42 13.58 15.93
N TYR A 84 13.24 13.58 14.89
CA TYR A 84 14.46 14.41 14.90
C TYR A 84 14.22 15.87 14.51
N ARG A 85 13.28 16.15 13.59
CA ARG A 85 13.10 17.49 12.99
C ARG A 85 11.68 18.05 13.11
N GLY A 86 10.70 17.21 13.48
CA GLY A 86 9.28 17.57 13.51
C GLY A 86 8.75 18.03 14.87
N ARG A 87 9.56 17.98 15.92
CA ARG A 87 9.14 18.36 17.28
C ARG A 87 9.06 19.87 17.46
N ASN A 88 8.15 20.31 18.32
CA ASN A 88 8.16 21.68 18.82
C ASN A 88 9.39 21.93 19.71
N PRO A 89 9.93 23.16 19.72
CA PRO A 89 11.07 23.52 20.57
C PRO A 89 10.71 23.27 22.05
N GLY A 90 11.64 22.66 22.80
CA GLY A 90 11.44 22.30 24.20
C GLY A 90 10.64 21.01 24.46
N VAL A 91 10.25 20.26 23.42
CA VAL A 91 9.63 18.93 23.57
C VAL A 91 10.69 17.84 23.34
N ALA A 92 11.05 17.10 24.38
CA ALA A 92 11.93 15.93 24.28
C ALA A 92 11.20 14.74 23.62
N ILE A 93 11.95 13.77 23.08
CA ILE A 93 11.39 12.56 22.45
C ILE A 93 10.59 11.76 23.48
N ILE A 94 11.18 11.56 24.67
CA ILE A 94 10.57 10.93 25.82
C ILE A 94 10.39 12.03 26.86
N SER A 95 9.15 12.39 27.15
CA SER A 95 8.79 13.43 28.11
C SER A 95 7.43 13.13 28.72
N TYR A 96 7.10 13.80 29.82
CA TYR A 96 5.75 13.74 30.39
C TYR A 96 4.68 14.15 29.36
N LYS A 97 4.98 15.15 28.50
CA LYS A 97 4.08 15.60 27.42
C LYS A 97 3.83 14.52 26.38
N THR A 98 4.79 13.61 26.16
CA THR A 98 4.64 12.45 25.29
C THR A 98 4.17 11.22 26.04
N LEU A 99 3.79 11.33 27.33
CA LEU A 99 3.49 10.20 28.24
C LEU A 99 4.56 9.09 28.16
N PHE A 100 5.81 9.48 27.99
CA PHE A 100 6.95 8.58 27.80
C PHE A 100 6.84 7.62 26.60
N ASN A 101 5.94 7.88 25.65
CA ASN A 101 5.76 7.08 24.43
C ASN A 101 5.93 7.94 23.16
N PRO A 102 6.97 7.71 22.34
CA PRO A 102 7.20 8.49 21.12
C PRO A 102 6.10 8.29 20.06
N LEU A 103 5.31 7.21 20.12
CA LEU A 103 4.17 7.04 19.22
C LEU A 103 3.09 8.11 19.46
N ASN A 104 3.07 8.76 20.63
CA ASN A 104 2.11 9.82 20.94
C ASN A 104 2.30 11.08 20.07
N PHE A 105 3.43 11.24 19.40
CA PHE A 105 3.57 12.26 18.35
C PHE A 105 2.61 12.03 17.16
N LEU A 106 2.16 10.79 16.93
CA LEU A 106 1.12 10.49 15.93
C LEU A 106 -0.27 10.88 16.40
N LEU A 107 -0.53 10.85 17.71
CA LEU A 107 -1.85 11.13 18.30
C LEU A 107 -2.03 12.62 18.59
N PHE A 108 -1.00 13.30 19.10
CA PHE A 108 -1.07 14.69 19.54
C PHE A 108 -0.35 15.64 18.57
N PRO A 109 -1.08 16.31 17.65
CA PRO A 109 -0.48 17.25 16.71
C PRO A 109 0.10 18.50 17.39
N SER A 110 -0.34 18.84 18.61
CA SER A 110 0.17 19.98 19.39
C SER A 110 1.64 19.86 19.79
N LEU A 111 2.21 18.66 19.76
CA LEU A 111 3.61 18.40 20.07
C LEU A 111 4.55 18.65 18.89
N LEU A 112 3.98 18.93 17.71
CA LEU A 112 4.71 19.00 16.45
C LEU A 112 4.72 20.42 15.87
N ASN A 113 5.80 20.72 15.17
CA ASN A 113 5.94 21.92 14.36
C ASN A 113 5.29 21.71 12.97
N PRO A 114 5.20 22.74 12.11
CA PRO A 114 4.58 22.61 10.78
C PRO A 114 5.20 21.52 9.88
N GLN A 115 6.51 21.27 10.00
CA GLN A 115 7.18 20.17 9.28
C GLN A 115 6.79 18.82 9.87
N GLY A 116 6.76 18.70 11.20
CA GLY A 116 6.30 17.52 11.93
C GLY A 116 4.88 17.12 11.56
N LEU A 117 3.97 18.08 11.41
CA LEU A 117 2.60 17.83 10.93
C LEU A 117 2.56 17.22 9.52
N THR A 118 3.56 17.52 8.69
CA THR A 118 3.68 16.93 7.35
C THR A 118 4.21 15.50 7.43
N TYR A 119 5.22 15.25 8.27
CA TYR A 119 5.74 13.90 8.50
C TYR A 119 4.70 12.99 9.16
N ARG A 120 3.97 13.49 10.16
CA ARG A 120 2.83 12.81 10.80
C ARG A 120 1.81 12.35 9.77
N ARG A 121 1.38 13.22 8.86
CA ARG A 121 0.43 12.87 7.79
C ARG A 121 0.95 11.73 6.90
N ARG A 122 2.24 11.74 6.56
CA ARG A 122 2.86 10.68 5.76
C ARG A 122 2.95 9.36 6.52
N CYS A 123 3.23 9.40 7.82
CA CYS A 123 3.18 8.21 8.69
C CYS A 123 1.76 7.64 8.78
N LEU A 124 0.75 8.48 9.03
CA LEU A 124 -0.64 8.06 9.11
C LEU A 124 -1.13 7.46 7.79
N MET A 125 -0.77 8.04 6.65
CA MET A 125 -1.09 7.45 5.35
C MET A 125 -0.46 6.07 5.17
N ALA A 126 0.79 5.87 5.59
CA ALA A 126 1.43 4.55 5.53
C ALA A 126 0.72 3.53 6.43
N LEU A 127 0.33 3.92 7.65
CA LEU A 127 -0.43 3.06 8.56
C LEU A 127 -1.82 2.73 8.01
N ILE A 128 -2.55 3.71 7.48
CA ILE A 128 -3.89 3.49 6.87
C ILE A 128 -3.79 2.52 5.70
N LEU A 129 -2.81 2.69 4.81
CA LEU A 129 -2.60 1.76 3.70
C LEU A 129 -2.24 0.36 4.18
N LEU A 130 -1.38 0.25 5.21
CA LEU A 130 -1.01 -1.03 5.79
C LEU A 130 -2.21 -1.75 6.40
N SER A 131 -3.02 -1.02 7.18
CA SER A 131 -4.25 -1.53 7.78
C SER A 131 -5.29 -1.91 6.72
N ALA A 132 -5.43 -1.12 5.66
CA ALA A 132 -6.35 -1.43 4.57
C ALA A 132 -5.94 -2.72 3.85
N ILE A 133 -4.65 -2.90 3.55
CA ILE A 133 -4.14 -4.14 2.94
C ILE A 133 -4.43 -5.32 3.87
N TYR A 134 -4.10 -5.20 5.15
CA TYR A 134 -4.32 -6.26 6.14
C TYR A 134 -5.81 -6.64 6.27
N LEU A 135 -6.70 -5.65 6.27
CA LEU A 135 -8.14 -5.85 6.34
C LEU A 135 -8.68 -6.51 5.07
N THR A 136 -8.20 -6.11 3.88
CA THR A 136 -8.56 -6.76 2.62
C THR A 136 -8.19 -8.23 2.63
N ILE A 137 -7.03 -8.59 3.18
CA ILE A 137 -6.60 -9.99 3.28
C ILE A 137 -7.54 -10.74 4.20
N LEU A 138 -7.77 -10.23 5.42
CA LEU A 138 -8.65 -10.87 6.41
C LEU A 138 -10.09 -11.07 5.90
N LEU A 139 -10.56 -10.23 4.97
CA LEU A 139 -11.87 -10.39 4.35
C LEU A 139 -11.89 -11.41 3.20
N ILE A 140 -10.75 -11.64 2.54
CA ILE A 140 -10.63 -12.56 1.41
C ILE A 140 -10.25 -13.97 1.87
N THR A 141 -9.45 -14.09 2.94
CA THR A 141 -9.06 -15.35 3.59
C THR A 141 -10.01 -15.71 4.72
#